data_AF-A0A7V8F799-F1
#
_entry.id   AF-A0A7V8F799-F1
#
_cell.length_a   1.000
_cell.length_b   1.000
_cell.length_c   1.000
_cell.angle_alpha   90.00
_cell.angle_beta   90.00
_cell.angle_gamma   90.00
#
_symmetry.space_group_name_H-M   'P 1'
#
loop_
_entity.id
_entity.type
_entity.pdbx_description
1 polymer ?
#
loop_
_entity_poly.entity_id
_entity_poly.type
_entity_poly.pdbx_seq_one_letter_code
_entity_poly.pdbx_strand_id
1 'polypeptide(L)'
;MPDQKTMARVRKDRREGKSASTQAGEFVREEIEHIGEGKHGARSAKQAIAIGLSKARRAGVAAKPSKMASKATKKKAAQDIAASKRRASGTVAKKAAAKKAARPRTRKAS
;
A
#
# COMPACT_ATOMS: atom_id res chain seq x y z
N MET A 1 -5.31 -5.79 4.98
CA MET A 1 -4.44 -5.40 3.83
C MET A 1 -5.33 -5.36 2.59
N PRO A 2 -4.97 -4.67 1.49
CA PRO A 2 -5.80 -4.63 0.30
C PRO A 2 -5.86 -6.00 -0.40
N ASP A 3 -6.96 -6.27 -1.08
CA ASP A 3 -7.15 -7.51 -1.80
C ASP A 3 -6.17 -7.68 -2.97
N GLN A 4 -5.86 -8.95 -3.28
CA GLN A 4 -4.99 -9.27 -4.41
C GLN A 4 -5.56 -8.77 -5.74
N LYS A 5 -6.90 -8.77 -5.88
CA LYS A 5 -7.60 -8.24 -7.05
C LYS A 5 -7.35 -6.74 -7.22
N THR A 6 -7.47 -5.96 -6.15
CA THR A 6 -7.17 -4.52 -6.17
C THR A 6 -5.71 -4.27 -6.56
N MET A 7 -4.78 -5.02 -5.96
CA MET A 7 -3.36 -4.91 -6.33
C MET A 7 -3.09 -5.24 -7.80
N ALA A 8 -3.82 -6.19 -8.38
CA ALA A 8 -3.71 -6.53 -9.80
C ALA A 8 -4.21 -5.39 -10.70
N ARG A 9 -5.37 -4.81 -10.37
CA ARG A 9 -5.92 -3.64 -11.09
C ARG A 9 -4.98 -2.44 -11.03
N VAL A 10 -4.46 -2.13 -9.85
CA VAL A 10 -3.47 -1.05 -9.64
C VAL A 10 -2.20 -1.28 -10.47
N ARG A 11 -1.72 -2.53 -10.55
CA ARG A 11 -0.55 -2.88 -11.39
C ARG A 11 -0.84 -2.71 -12.87
N LYS A 12 -2.05 -3.07 -13.32
CA LYS A 12 -2.51 -2.85 -14.69
C LYS A 12 -2.55 -1.34 -15.00
N ASP A 13 -3.18 -0.56 -14.13
CA ASP A 13 -3.24 0.90 -14.29
C ASP A 13 -1.87 1.55 -14.35
N ARG A 14 -0.92 1.07 -13.54
CA ARG A 14 0.46 1.52 -13.58
C ARG A 14 1.16 1.16 -14.89
N ARG A 15 0.91 -0.03 -15.44
CA ARG A 15 1.45 -0.44 -16.75
C ARG A 15 0.87 0.37 -17.89
N GLU A 16 -0.39 0.77 -17.77
CA GLU A 16 -1.09 1.67 -18.70
C GLU A 16 -0.70 3.15 -18.54
N GLY A 17 0.22 3.47 -17.62
CA GLY A 17 0.66 4.85 -17.39
C GLY A 17 -0.38 5.76 -16.73
N LYS A 18 -1.44 5.20 -16.15
CA LYS A 18 -2.48 5.98 -15.48
C LYS A 18 -1.96 6.69 -14.24
N SER A 19 -2.58 7.81 -13.93
CA SER A 19 -2.21 8.68 -12.81
C SER A 19 -2.31 7.98 -11.45
N ALA A 20 -1.55 8.48 -10.47
CA ALA A 20 -1.57 7.96 -9.11
C ALA A 20 -2.94 8.12 -8.43
N SER A 21 -3.74 9.11 -8.82
CA SER A 21 -5.12 9.27 -8.32
C SER A 21 -6.04 8.17 -8.84
N THR A 22 -5.87 7.77 -10.11
CA THR A 22 -6.63 6.65 -10.70
C THR A 22 -6.29 5.34 -10.01
N GLN A 23 -4.99 5.06 -9.85
CA GLN A 23 -4.51 3.90 -9.09
C GLN A 23 -5.03 3.89 -7.65
N ALA A 24 -5.10 5.05 -6.99
CA ALA A 24 -5.65 5.16 -5.65
C ALA A 24 -7.17 4.94 -5.60
N GLY A 25 -7.88 5.26 -6.70
CA GLY A 25 -9.30 5.06 -6.86
C GLY A 25 -9.71 3.59 -6.75
N GLU A 26 -8.87 2.65 -7.20
CA GLU A 26 -9.12 1.21 -7.06
C GLU A 26 -9.26 0.79 -5.59
N PHE A 27 -8.48 1.37 -4.68
CA PHE A 27 -8.58 1.10 -3.25
C PHE A 27 -9.81 1.74 -2.61
N VAL A 28 -10.26 2.88 -3.13
CA VAL A 28 -11.50 3.53 -2.68
C VAL A 28 -12.70 2.73 -3.12
N ARG A 29 -12.70 2.21 -4.35
CA ARG A 29 -13.73 1.34 -4.89
C ARG A 29 -13.84 0.06 -4.05
N GLU A 30 -12.73 -0.62 -3.78
CA GLU A 30 -12.68 -1.80 -2.88
C GLU A 30 -13.28 -1.47 -1.50
N GLU A 31 -12.92 -0.32 -0.91
CA GLU A 31 -13.45 0.07 0.40
C GLU A 31 -14.98 0.22 0.36
N ILE A 32 -15.51 0.87 -0.68
CA ILE A 32 -16.96 1.07 -0.85
C ILE A 32 -17.67 -0.27 -1.04
N GLU A 33 -17.11 -1.16 -1.87
CA GLU A 33 -17.64 -2.53 -2.07
C GLU A 33 -17.70 -3.28 -0.73
N HIS A 34 -16.61 -3.29 0.03
CA HIS A 34 -16.54 -3.95 1.33
C HIS A 34 -17.48 -3.34 2.39
N ILE A 35 -17.74 -2.04 2.35
CA ILE A 35 -18.74 -1.41 3.23
C ILE A 35 -20.13 -1.89 2.86
N GLY A 36 -20.46 -1.94 1.56
CA GLY A 36 -21.75 -2.45 1.07
C GLY A 36 -21.98 -3.92 1.42
N GLU A 37 -20.91 -4.71 1.43
CA GLU A 37 -20.91 -6.12 1.86
C GLU A 37 -20.88 -6.31 3.38
N GLY A 38 -20.80 -5.23 4.17
CA GLY A 38 -20.73 -5.30 5.64
C GLY A 38 -19.37 -5.73 6.22
N LYS A 39 -18.34 -5.90 5.38
CA LYS A 39 -16.97 -6.26 5.80
C LYS A 39 -16.22 -5.09 6.47
N HIS A 40 -16.63 -3.85 6.19
CA HIS A 40 -16.01 -2.64 6.73
C HIS A 40 -17.08 -1.69 7.31
N GLY A 41 -16.84 -1.17 8.52
CA GLY A 41 -17.79 -0.32 9.25
C GLY A 41 -17.56 1.18 9.06
N ALA A 42 -17.46 1.68 7.83
CA ALA A 42 -17.37 3.13 7.62
C ALA A 42 -18.76 3.77 7.73
N ARG A 43 -18.84 4.85 8.51
CA ARG A 43 -20.08 5.58 8.80
C ARG A 43 -20.44 6.62 7.73
N SER A 44 -19.59 6.80 6.72
CA SER A 44 -19.83 7.74 5.61
C SER A 44 -18.93 7.47 4.39
N ALA A 45 -19.37 7.95 3.23
CA ALA A 45 -18.57 7.91 1.99
C ALA A 45 -17.22 8.65 2.14
N LYS A 46 -17.21 9.79 2.84
CA LYS A 46 -15.97 10.54 3.12
C LYS A 46 -14.96 9.70 3.92
N GLN A 47 -15.46 8.91 4.87
CA GLN A 47 -14.62 7.99 5.65
C GLN A 47 -14.11 6.83 4.78
N ALA A 48 -14.95 6.25 3.92
CA ALA A 48 -14.54 5.22 2.96
C ALA A 48 -13.38 5.72 2.08
N ILE A 49 -13.53 6.91 1.50
CA ILE A 49 -12.48 7.56 0.69
C ILE A 49 -11.20 7.74 1.51
N ALA A 50 -11.31 8.21 2.76
CA ALA A 50 -10.14 8.41 3.62
C ALA A 50 -9.41 7.10 3.95
N ILE A 51 -10.16 6.01 4.21
CA ILE A 51 -9.59 4.68 4.46
C ILE A 51 -8.92 4.14 3.19
N GLY A 52 -9.61 4.18 2.04
CA GLY A 52 -9.09 3.74 0.75
C GLY A 52 -7.81 4.47 0.35
N LEU A 53 -7.77 5.80 0.48
CA LEU A 53 -6.57 6.59 0.21
C LEU A 53 -5.41 6.25 1.17
N SER A 54 -5.71 5.95 2.43
CA SER A 54 -4.70 5.53 3.41
C SER A 54 -4.13 4.13 3.08
N LYS A 55 -4.99 3.20 2.64
CA LYS A 55 -4.58 1.88 2.14
C LYS A 55 -3.69 2.01 0.91
N ALA A 56 -4.07 2.86 -0.06
CA ALA A 56 -3.30 3.09 -1.29
C ALA A 56 -1.86 3.58 -1.00
N ARG A 57 -1.71 4.56 -0.10
CA ARG A 57 -0.39 5.07 0.31
C ARG A 57 0.47 3.99 0.97
N ARG A 58 -0.13 3.19 1.85
CA ARG A 58 0.54 2.06 2.51
C ARG A 58 0.92 0.95 1.55
N ALA A 59 0.17 0.80 0.45
CA ALA A 59 0.47 -0.12 -0.64
C ALA A 59 1.56 0.40 -1.60
N GLY A 60 2.04 1.64 -1.41
CA GLY A 60 3.10 2.23 -2.22
C GLY A 60 2.62 3.06 -3.41
N VAL A 61 1.31 3.33 -3.52
CA VAL A 61 0.80 4.28 -4.52
C VAL A 61 1.17 5.71 -4.10
N ALA A 62 1.64 6.51 -5.05
CA ALA A 62 2.05 7.90 -4.85
C ALA A 62 0.86 8.88 -4.71
N ALA A 63 -0.16 8.51 -3.93
CA ALA A 63 -1.38 9.29 -3.71
C ALA A 63 -1.13 10.47 -2.76
N LYS A 64 -0.52 11.55 -3.28
CA LYS A 64 -0.19 12.75 -2.49
C LYS A 64 -1.46 13.40 -1.92
N PRO A 65 -1.42 13.92 -0.68
CA PRO A 65 -2.53 14.71 -0.14
C PRO A 65 -2.70 16.00 -0.94
N SER A 66 -3.93 16.53 -1.00
CA SER A 66 -4.21 17.83 -1.63
C SER A 66 -3.41 18.95 -0.97
N LYS A 67 -3.05 19.99 -1.74
CA LYS A 67 -2.39 21.20 -1.23
C LYS A 67 -3.21 21.88 -0.13
N MET A 68 -4.54 21.85 -0.27
CA MET A 68 -5.49 22.43 0.69
C MET A 68 -5.80 21.50 1.86
N ALA A 69 -5.24 20.29 1.91
CA ALA A 69 -5.47 19.38 3.02
C ALA A 69 -4.92 19.96 4.34
N SER A 70 -5.62 19.68 5.44
CA SER A 70 -5.22 20.09 6.77
C SER A 70 -3.82 19.54 7.14
N LYS A 71 -3.16 20.21 8.08
CA LYS A 71 -1.84 19.77 8.60
C LYS A 71 -1.91 18.32 9.12
N ALA A 72 -3.01 17.96 9.78
CA ALA A 72 -3.25 16.61 10.29
C ALA A 72 -3.31 15.57 9.15
N THR A 73 -4.06 15.85 8.08
CA THR A 73 -4.15 14.95 6.92
C THR A 73 -2.81 14.79 6.22
N LYS A 74 -2.05 15.88 6.05
CA LYS A 74 -0.69 15.82 5.48
C LYS A 74 0.26 14.98 6.33
N LYS A 75 0.24 15.16 7.66
CA LYS A 75 1.02 14.36 8.61
C LYS A 75 0.66 12.88 8.52
N LYS A 76 -0.64 12.56 8.47
CA LYS A 76 -1.10 11.17 8.35
C LYS A 76 -0.67 10.55 7.03
N ALA A 77 -0.81 11.26 5.91
CA ALA A 77 -0.36 10.79 4.60
C ALA A 77 1.15 10.50 4.59
N ALA A 78 1.96 11.37 5.20
CA ALA A 78 3.40 11.14 5.34
C ALA A 78 3.71 9.88 6.17
N GLN A 79 3.00 9.65 7.27
CA GLN A 79 3.14 8.44 8.08
C GLN A 79 2.77 7.18 7.29
N ASP A 80 1.68 7.21 6.53
CA ASP A 80 1.24 6.07 5.71
C ASP A 80 2.23 5.74 4.59
N ILE A 81 2.83 6.77 3.98
CA ILE A 81 3.93 6.62 3.00
C ILE A 81 5.19 6.07 3.68
N ALA A 82 5.55 6.55 4.87
CA ALA A 82 6.68 6.01 5.61
C ALA A 82 6.47 4.53 5.98
N ALA A 83 5.24 4.15 6.34
CA ALA A 83 4.87 2.78 6.65
C ALA A 83 4.98 1.84 5.43
N SER A 84 4.72 2.33 4.21
CA SER A 84 4.93 1.51 3.00
C SER A 84 6.41 1.18 2.78
N LYS A 85 7.29 2.17 3.00
CA LYS A 85 8.75 1.98 2.90
C LYS A 85 9.28 1.00 3.94
N ARG A 86 8.79 1.07 5.19
CA ARG A 86 9.18 0.11 6.25
C ARG A 86 8.76 -1.33 5.95
N ARG A 87 7.62 -1.53 5.28
CA ARG A 87 7.22 -2.87 4.81
C ARG A 87 8.13 -3.39 3.72
N ALA A 88 8.56 -2.53 2.80
CA ALA A 88 9.54 -2.90 1.78
C ALA A 88 10.90 -3.23 2.41
N SER A 89 11.38 -2.49 3.42
CA SER A 89 12.66 -2.80 4.06
C SER A 89 12.61 -4.10 4.87
N GLY A 90 11.49 -4.41 5.53
CA GLY A 90 11.31 -5.66 6.25
C GLY A 90 11.27 -6.91 5.35
N THR A 91 10.68 -6.81 4.16
CA THR A 91 10.70 -7.92 3.18
C THR A 91 12.07 -8.09 2.54
N VAL A 92 12.78 -7.00 2.22
CA VAL A 92 14.16 -7.05 1.70
C VAL A 92 15.12 -7.63 2.73
N ALA A 93 15.02 -7.22 4.01
CA ALA A 93 15.83 -7.76 5.09
C ALA A 93 15.58 -9.27 5.32
N LYS A 94 14.31 -9.71 5.30
CA LYS A 94 13.97 -11.15 5.35
C LYS A 94 14.51 -11.92 4.14
N LYS A 95 14.41 -11.37 2.92
CA LYS A 95 14.95 -12.00 1.71
C LYS A 95 16.48 -12.11 1.75
N ALA A 96 17.16 -11.08 2.25
CA ALA A 96 18.61 -11.07 2.40
C ALA A 96 19.08 -12.09 3.46
N ALA A 97 18.39 -12.19 4.60
CA ALA A 97 18.68 -13.17 5.63
C ALA A 97 18.47 -14.61 5.14
N ALA A 98 17.38 -14.88 4.42
CA ALA A 98 17.12 -16.18 3.81
C ALA A 98 18.18 -16.56 2.75
N LYS A 99 18.60 -15.60 1.90
CA LYS A 99 19.68 -15.81 0.92
C LYS A 99 21.04 -16.07 1.59
N LYS A 100 21.31 -15.46 2.75
CA LYS A 100 22.53 -15.68 3.53
C LYS A 100 22.54 -17.06 4.21
N ALA A 101 21.38 -17.52 4.70
CA ALA A 101 21.22 -18.84 5.30
C ALA A 101 21.29 -19.98 4.26
N ALA A 102 20.84 -19.74 3.02
CA ALA A 102 20.88 -20.71 1.93
C ALA A 102 22.24 -20.81 1.20
N ARG A 103 23.26 -20.02 1.58
CA ARG A 103 24.61 -20.19 1.01
C ARG A 103 25.27 -21.41 1.66
N PRO A 104 25.68 -22.44 0.89
CA PRO A 104 26.42 -23.56 1.45
C PRO A 104 27.72 -23.02 2.06
N ARG A 105 27.95 -23.33 3.34
CA ARG A 105 29.23 -23.09 3.99
C ARG A 105 30.22 -24.08 3.36
N THR A 106 31.01 -23.63 2.40
CA THR A 106 32.18 -24.39 1.95
C THR A 106 33.12 -24.55 3.14
N ARG A 107 33.07 -25.72 3.79
CA ARG A 107 34.05 -26.10 4.81
C ARG A 107 35.34 -26.32 4.03
N LYS A 108 36.28 -25.38 4.16
CA LYS A 108 37.65 -25.54 3.70
C LYS A 108 38.26 -26.69 4.52
N ALA A 109 38.32 -27.88 3.95
CA ALA A 109 39.07 -28.99 4.50
C ALA A 109 40.55 -28.67 4.33
N SER A 110 41.30 -28.78 5.43
CA SER A 110 42.75 -28.67 5.51
C SER A 110 43.44 -29.88 4.90
#